data_AF-A0A1F7R8J7-F1
#
_entry.id   AF-A0A1F7R8J7-F1
#
_cell.length_a   1.000
_cell.length_b   1.000
_cell.length_c   1.000
_cell.angle_alpha   90.00
_cell.angle_beta   90.00
_cell.angle_gamma   90.00
#
_symmetry.space_group_name_H-M   'P 1'
#
loop_
_entity.id
_entity.type
_entity.pdbx_description
1 polymer ?
#
loop_
_entity_poly.entity_id
_entity_poly.type
_entity_poly.pdbx_seq_one_letter_code
_entity_poly.pdbx_strand_id
1 'polypeptide(L)' 'MITVTRKDSKESVENLLRRFSRKVQQSGVLASAKQGQFFEKPISKPERRRRAIVRRERKAAKAKKIKLGR' A
#
# COMPACT_ATOMS: atom_id res chain seq x y z
N MET A 1 5.83 -16.01 -4.67
CA MET A 1 5.11 -16.22 -5.94
C MET A 1 3.62 -15.97 -5.70
N ILE A 2 3.00 -15.07 -6.47
CA ILE A 2 1.58 -14.72 -6.28
C ILE A 2 0.75 -15.59 -7.20
N THR A 3 -0.09 -16.44 -6.63
CA THR A 3 -0.96 -17.34 -7.38
C THR A 3 -2.43 -17.04 -7.06
N VAL A 4 -3.25 -17.11 -8.11
CA VAL A 4 -4.71 -17.05 -8.01
C VAL A 4 -5.27 -18.19 -8.85
N THR A 5 -5.98 -19.11 -8.22
CA THR A 5 -6.69 -20.19 -8.88
C THR A 5 -8.12 -19.75 -9.19
N ARG A 6 -8.74 -20.39 -10.20
CA ARG A 6 -10.19 -20.26 -10.44
C ARG A 6 -10.92 -20.96 -9.31
N LYS A 7 -11.94 -20.31 -8.74
CA LYS A 7 -12.74 -20.91 -7.66
C LYS A 7 -13.91 -21.72 -8.22
N ASP A 8 -14.54 -21.20 -9.27
CA ASP A 8 -15.66 -21.83 -9.96
C ASP A 8 -15.36 -21.99 -11.45
N SER A 9 -15.92 -23.03 -12.06
CA SER A 9 -15.81 -23.28 -13.51
C SER A 9 -16.49 -22.19 -14.35
N LYS A 10 -17.50 -21.51 -13.79
CA LYS A 10 -18.23 -20.39 -14.43
C LYS A 10 -17.62 -19.01 -14.17
N GLU A 11 -16.44 -18.93 -13.53
CA GLU A 11 -15.81 -17.63 -13.27
C GLU A 11 -15.30 -16.98 -14.57
N SER A 12 -15.75 -15.74 -14.84
CA SER A 12 -15.21 -14.92 -15.94
C SER A 12 -13.72 -14.63 -15.74
N VAL A 13 -12.97 -14.64 -16.83
CA VAL A 13 -11.52 -14.34 -16.86
C VAL A 13 -11.21 -12.96 -16.27
N GLU A 14 -12.09 -11.99 -16.47
CA GLU A 14 -11.93 -10.63 -15.95
C GLU A 14 -11.94 -10.58 -14.41
N ASN A 15 -12.83 -11.36 -13.78
CA ASN A 15 -12.89 -11.45 -12.32
C ASN A 15 -11.61 -12.09 -11.76
N LEU A 16 -11.08 -13.10 -12.45
CA LEU A 16 -9.80 -13.73 -12.09
C LEU A 16 -8.65 -12.72 -12.15
N LEU A 17 -8.57 -11.94 -13.24
CA LEU A 17 -7.57 -10.87 -13.40
C LEU A 17 -7.69 -9.79 -12.33
N ARG A 18 -8.91 -9.37 -11.99
CA ARG A 18 -9.15 -8.39 -10.92
C ARG A 18 -8.65 -8.88 -9.56
N ARG A 19 -8.87 -10.15 -9.22
CA ARG A 19 -8.35 -10.76 -7.99
C ARG A 19 -6.84 -10.85 -8.00
N PHE A 20 -6.25 -11.23 -9.13
CA PHE A 20 -4.81 -11.25 -9.30
C PHE A 20 -4.20 -9.86 -9.08
N SER A 21 -4.71 -8.82 -9.76
CA SER A 21 -4.25 -7.44 -9.56
C SER A 21 -4.39 -6.97 -8.12
N ARG A 22 -5.50 -7.30 -7.44
CA ARG A 22 -5.68 -6.98 -6.02
C ARG A 22 -4.66 -7.70 -5.13
N LYS A 23 -4.38 -8.99 -5.37
CA LYS A 23 -3.33 -9.73 -4.63
C LYS A 23 -1.94 -9.16 -4.90
N VAL A 24 -1.63 -8.78 -6.14
CA VAL A 24 -0.37 -8.11 -6.50
C VAL A 24 -0.22 -6.80 -5.74
N GLN A 25 -1.26 -5.97 -5.72
CA GLN A 25 -1.24 -4.71 -4.97
C GLN A 25 -1.09 -4.92 -3.46
N GLN A 26 -1.85 -5.87 -2.88
CA GLN A 26 -1.76 -6.20 -1.45
C GLN A 26 -0.40 -6.76 -1.05
N SER A 27 0.24 -7.55 -1.92
CA SER A 27 1.57 -8.11 -1.66
C SER A 27 2.66 -7.03 -1.56
N GLY A 28 2.44 -5.84 -2.12
CA GLY A 28 3.43 -4.77 -2.13
C GLY A 28 4.69 -5.07 -2.95
N VAL A 29 4.71 -6.15 -3.74
CA VAL A 29 5.87 -6.55 -4.56
C VAL A 29 6.33 -5.43 -5.49
N LEU A 30 5.40 -4.72 -6.13
CA LEU A 30 5.72 -3.58 -7.00
C LEU A 30 6.36 -2.42 -6.23
N ALA A 31 5.86 -2.12 -5.03
CA ALA A 31 6.39 -1.05 -4.20
C ALA A 31 7.79 -1.40 -3.68
N SER A 32 8.00 -2.66 -3.29
CA SER A 32 9.29 -3.16 -2.81
C SER A 32 10.33 -3.17 -3.93
N ALA A 33 9.94 -3.65 -5.12
CA ALA A 33 10.79 -3.60 -6.30
C ALA A 33 11.18 -2.17 -6.65
N LYS A 34 10.22 -1.23 -6.66
CA LYS A 34 10.47 0.19 -6.94
C LYS A 34 11.38 0.84 -5.90
N GLN A 35 11.20 0.54 -4.62
CA GLN A 35 12.04 1.07 -3.55
C GLN A 35 13.47 0.54 -3.63
N GLY A 36 13.67 -0.68 -4.10
CA GLY A 36 14.99 -1.30 -4.29
C GLY A 36 15.68 -0.96 -5.62
N GLN A 37 15.08 -0.13 -6.49
CA GLN A 37 15.69 0.22 -7.79
C GLN A 37 17.00 1.00 -7.65
N PHE A 38 17.17 1.73 -6.55
CA PHE A 38 18.33 2.56 -6.30
C PHE A 38 18.84 2.37 -4.87
N PHE A 39 20.13 2.61 -4.66
CA PHE A 39 20.71 2.59 -3.32
C PHE A 39 20.23 3.80 -2.51
N GLU A 40 19.68 3.55 -1.32
CA GLU A 40 19.33 4.57 -0.34
C GLU A 40 20.14 4.38 0.94
N LYS A 41 20.65 5.48 1.51
CA LYS A 41 21.28 5.46 2.84
C LYS A 41 20.23 5.08 3.91
N PRO A 42 20.63 4.36 4.98
CA PRO A 42 19.71 4.05 6.08
C PRO A 42 19.20 5.34 6.73
N ILE A 43 17.91 5.34 7.11
CA ILE A 43 17.26 6.53 7.64
C ILE A 43 17.92 7.02 8.93
N SER A 44 18.26 8.31 8.98
CA SER A 44 18.82 8.92 10.18
C SER A 44 17.77 9.08 11.30
N LYS A 45 18.23 9.18 12.56
CA LYS A 45 17.36 9.44 13.72
C LYS A 45 16.46 10.69 13.53
N PRO A 46 16.96 11.87 13.12
CA PRO A 46 16.12 13.05 12.94
C PRO A 46 15.09 12.90 11.81
N GLU A 47 15.45 12.27 10.68
CA GLU A 47 14.51 12.03 9.58
C GLU A 47 13.37 11.09 10.00
N ARG A 48 13.69 10.05 10.77
CA ARG A 48 12.68 9.14 11.33
C ARG A 48 11.69 9.90 12.22
N ARG A 49 12.17 10.82 13.06
CA ARG A 49 11.33 11.68 13.92
C ARG A 49 10.45 12.60 13.08
N ARG A 50 11.00 13.28 12.08
CA ARG A 50 10.23 14.17 11.17
C ARG A 50 9.11 13.40 10.46
N ARG A 51 9.40 12.23 9.89
CA ARG A 51 8.38 11.36 9.25
C ARG A 51 7.26 10.97 10.22
N ALA A 52 7.58 10.70 11.49
CA ALA A 52 6.60 10.37 12.52
C ALA A 52 5.70 11.56 12.89
N ILE A 53 6.26 12.77 13.02
CA ILE A 53 5.51 14.01 13.30
C ILE A 53 4.49 14.26 12.18
N VAL A 54 4.93 14.26 10.92
CA VAL A 54 4.04 14.46 9.76
C VAL A 54 2.93 13.41 9.71
N ARG A 55 3.23 12.14 10.05
CA ARG A 55 2.20 11.10 10.14
C ARG A 55 1.16 11.41 11.21
N ARG A 56 1.58 11.92 12.38
CA ARG A 56 0.68 12.31 13.47
C ARG A 56 -0.21 13.48 13.08
N GLU A 57 0.37 14.50 12.45
CA GLU A 57 -0.35 15.68 11.95
C GLU A 57 -1.42 15.29 10.92
N ARG A 58 -1.06 14.44 9.95
CA ARG A 58 -2.02 13.94 8.95
C ARG A 58 -3.16 13.15 9.59
N LYS A 59 -2.87 12.34 10.60
CA LYS A 59 -3.90 11.59 11.34
C LYS A 59 -4.84 12.53 12.10
N ALA A 60 -4.30 13.55 12.76
CA ALA A 60 -5.08 14.57 13.47
C ALA A 60 -5.95 15.38 12.49
N ALA A 61 -5.38 15.81 11.35
CA ALA A 61 -6.12 16.51 10.31
C ALA A 61 -7.27 15.67 9.75
N LYS A 62 -7.03 14.37 9.48
CA LYS A 62 -8.08 13.44 9.04
C LYS A 62 -9.19 13.31 10.09
N ALA A 63 -8.84 13.13 11.36
CA ALA A 63 -9.83 13.02 12.44
C ALA A 63 -10.66 14.31 12.60
N LYS A 64 -10.03 15.48 12.48
CA LYS A 64 -10.71 16.78 12.51
C LYS A 64 -11.71 16.93 11.37
N LYS A 65 -11.33 16.52 10.14
CA LYS A 65 -12.21 16.53 8.96
C LYS A 65 -13.44 15.65 9.18
N ILE A 66 -13.23 14.40 9.61
CA ILE A 66 -14.32 13.45 9.95
C ILE A 66 -15.27 14.06 10.99
N LYS A 67 -14.74 14.69 12.06
CA LYS A 67 -15.55 15.34 13.09
C LYS A 67 -16.37 16.53 12.56
N LEU A 68 -15.87 17.22 11.54
CA LEU A 68 -16.53 18.35 10.89
C LEU A 68 -17.50 17.92 9.77
N GLY A 69 -17.70 16.61 9.55
CA GLY A 69 -18.56 16.10 8.49
C GLY A 69 -18.04 16.39 7.07
N ARG A 70 -16.73 16.62 6.92
CA ARG A 70 -16.04 16.89 5.65
C ARG A 70 -14.93 15.87 5.37
#